data_AF-A0A3E1EZE5-F1
#
_entry.id   AF-A0A3E1EZE5-F1
#
_cell.length_a   1.000
_cell.length_b   1.000
_cell.length_c   1.000
_cell.angle_alpha   90.00
_cell.angle_beta   90.00
_cell.angle_gamma   90.00
#
_symmetry.space_group_name_H-M   'P 1'
#
loop_
_entity.id
_entity.type
_entity.pdbx_description
1 polymer ?
#
loop_
_entity_poly.entity_id
_entity_poly.type
_entity_poly.pdbx_seq_one_letter_code
_entity_poly.pdbx_strand_id
1 'polypeptide(L)'
;MMKKSKIEWTEETWNPTTGCTKVSAGCKHCYAETMAKRLKAMGAPGYDNGFKFSMMPERLEQPLKKKKPTKYFVNSMSDLFHEEMDPLFLDKIMGVMDLTPQHVYQILTKRETAMFDYFQHRKIPDNIWLGVTCEDKKHGVPRIDKLRNIPAKIKFLSVEPLLEDIGEIDLTGIDWVIVGGESGPKARPMDKEWALNVKRQCEEQNVAFFFKQWGTWGADGVKRSKKSNGRILEGQEWNEYPESILTE
;
A
#
# COMPACT_ATOMS: atom_id res chain seq x y z
N MET A 1 -10.01 10.88 -16.08
CA MET A 1 -8.64 10.46 -16.46
C MET A 1 -7.87 10.10 -15.21
N MET A 2 -7.22 8.93 -15.19
CA MET A 2 -6.29 8.55 -14.11
C MET A 2 -5.05 9.45 -14.18
N LYS A 3 -4.62 9.99 -13.04
CA LYS A 3 -3.45 10.88 -12.95
C LYS A 3 -2.21 10.04 -12.63
N LYS A 4 -1.05 10.43 -13.17
CA LYS A 4 0.25 9.88 -12.74
C LYS A 4 0.37 9.99 -11.22
N SER A 5 0.75 8.89 -10.58
CA SER A 5 0.88 8.83 -9.13
C SER A 5 2.06 9.67 -8.65
N LYS A 6 1.96 10.21 -7.43
CA LYS A 6 3.10 10.77 -6.68
C LYS A 6 3.67 9.77 -5.67
N ILE A 7 3.17 8.53 -5.70
CA ILE A 7 3.65 7.42 -4.89
C ILE A 7 4.72 6.73 -5.71
N GLU A 8 5.90 6.67 -5.14
CA GLU A 8 7.13 6.49 -5.91
C GLU A 8 7.35 5.04 -6.35
N TRP A 9 6.61 4.10 -5.76
CA TRP A 9 6.70 2.67 -6.01
C TRP A 9 5.64 2.13 -7.01
N THR A 10 4.83 3.04 -7.58
CA THR A 10 3.72 2.75 -8.52
C THR A 10 3.63 3.80 -9.63
N GLU A 11 2.92 3.51 -10.73
CA GLU A 11 2.80 4.45 -11.85
C GLU A 11 1.51 5.27 -11.78
N GLU A 12 0.38 4.61 -11.50
CA GLU A 12 -0.94 5.22 -11.41
C GLU A 12 -1.74 4.64 -10.24
N THR A 13 -2.82 5.31 -9.85
CA THR A 13 -3.74 4.78 -8.84
C THR A 13 -5.09 4.50 -9.47
N TRP A 14 -5.67 3.34 -9.17
CA TRP A 14 -7.05 3.01 -9.52
C TRP A 14 -7.87 2.88 -8.24
N ASN A 15 -8.96 3.65 -8.12
CA ASN A 15 -9.75 3.77 -6.90
C ASN A 15 -11.24 3.43 -7.17
N PRO A 16 -11.58 2.14 -7.38
CA PRO A 16 -12.97 1.67 -7.47
C PRO A 16 -13.75 1.83 -6.15
N THR A 17 -13.09 2.13 -5.03
CA THR A 17 -13.75 2.58 -3.79
C THR A 17 -13.03 3.80 -3.17
N THR A 18 -13.75 4.56 -2.34
CA THR A 18 -13.23 5.71 -1.59
C THR A 18 -13.66 5.64 -0.13
N GLY A 19 -12.92 6.30 0.77
CA GLY A 19 -13.23 6.32 2.20
C GLY A 19 -12.86 5.03 2.94
N CYS A 20 -12.80 5.08 4.26
CA CYS A 20 -12.40 3.94 5.10
C CYS A 20 -12.73 4.19 6.59
N THR A 21 -12.78 3.14 7.41
CA THR A 21 -12.73 3.22 8.87
C THR A 21 -11.34 2.88 9.41
N LYS A 22 -10.93 3.57 10.49
CA LYS A 22 -9.59 3.45 11.09
C LYS A 22 -9.51 2.19 11.95
N VAL A 23 -8.50 1.35 11.72
CA VAL A 23 -8.33 0.05 12.41
C VAL A 23 -7.05 -0.08 13.24
N SER A 24 -6.11 0.86 13.13
CA SER A 24 -4.82 0.76 13.82
C SER A 24 -4.15 2.11 14.06
N ALA A 25 -2.99 2.10 14.74
CA ALA A 25 -2.19 3.28 15.04
C ALA A 25 -1.70 4.00 13.75
N GLY A 26 -1.49 3.28 12.66
CA GLY A 26 -1.12 3.85 11.35
C GLY A 26 -2.23 4.72 10.76
N CYS A 27 -3.49 4.52 11.15
CA CYS A 27 -4.63 5.29 10.63
C CYS A 27 -4.79 6.66 11.33
N LYS A 28 -4.08 6.92 12.44
CA LYS A 28 -4.30 8.11 13.27
C LYS A 28 -4.19 9.42 12.48
N HIS A 29 -3.17 9.54 11.63
CA HIS A 29 -2.89 10.72 10.79
C HIS A 29 -3.02 10.42 9.29
N CYS A 30 -4.02 9.63 8.92
CA CYS A 30 -4.26 9.17 7.55
C CYS A 30 -4.32 10.33 6.54
N TYR A 31 -3.47 10.25 5.51
CA TYR A 31 -3.47 11.24 4.43
C TYR A 31 -4.76 11.18 3.59
N ALA A 32 -5.30 9.97 3.37
CA ALA A 32 -6.50 9.77 2.58
C ALA A 32 -7.73 10.43 3.23
N GLU A 33 -7.83 10.39 4.56
CA GLU A 33 -8.89 11.12 5.30
C GLU A 33 -8.78 12.63 5.10
N THR A 34 -7.57 13.18 5.25
CA THR A 34 -7.34 14.62 5.06
C THR A 34 -7.65 15.05 3.64
N MET A 35 -7.23 14.24 2.66
CA MET A 35 -7.48 14.49 1.25
C MET A 35 -8.98 14.36 0.91
N ALA A 36 -9.68 13.35 1.45
CA ALA A 36 -11.11 13.17 1.24
C ALA A 36 -11.93 14.35 1.78
N LYS A 37 -11.57 14.89 2.96
CA LYS A 37 -12.20 16.11 3.51
C LYS A 37 -12.02 17.31 2.56
N ARG A 38 -10.82 17.48 1.99
CA ARG A 38 -10.54 18.52 1.00
C ARG A 38 -11.34 18.32 -0.28
N LEU A 39 -11.38 17.09 -0.81
CA LEU A 39 -12.08 16.76 -2.05
C LEU A 39 -13.60 16.96 -1.90
N LYS A 40 -14.16 16.62 -0.74
CA LYS A 40 -15.55 16.94 -0.39
C LYS A 40 -15.81 18.44 -0.40
N ALA A 41 -14.96 19.23 0.25
CA ALA A 41 -15.10 20.69 0.28
C ALA A 41 -15.00 21.33 -1.12
N MET A 42 -14.30 20.67 -2.05
CA MET A 42 -14.19 21.09 -3.45
C MET A 42 -15.33 20.57 -4.35
N GLY A 43 -16.28 19.79 -3.82
CA GLY A 43 -17.34 19.16 -4.63
C GLY A 43 -16.82 18.13 -5.64
N ALA A 44 -15.71 17.45 -5.34
CA ALA A 44 -15.13 16.47 -6.25
C ALA A 44 -15.99 15.19 -6.31
N PRO A 45 -16.36 14.69 -7.51
CA PRO A 45 -17.20 13.49 -7.64
C PRO A 45 -16.65 12.26 -6.92
N GLY A 46 -17.53 11.55 -6.19
CA GLY A 46 -17.18 10.34 -5.43
C GLY A 46 -16.54 10.61 -4.07
N TYR A 47 -16.60 11.86 -3.60
CA TYR A 47 -16.22 12.29 -2.24
C TYR A 47 -17.38 13.03 -1.54
N ASP A 48 -18.60 12.89 -2.05
CA ASP A 48 -19.82 13.46 -1.49
C ASP A 48 -20.01 13.05 -0.03
N ASN A 49 -19.66 11.78 0.27
CA ASN A 49 -19.69 11.18 1.60
C ASN A 49 -18.40 11.42 2.42
N GLY A 50 -17.47 12.24 1.92
CA GLY A 50 -16.21 12.54 2.60
C GLY A 50 -15.33 11.29 2.70
N PHE A 51 -14.99 10.90 3.94
CA PHE A 51 -14.16 9.72 4.21
C PHE A 51 -14.96 8.46 4.60
N LYS A 52 -16.30 8.52 4.54
CA LYS A 52 -17.12 7.32 4.69
C LYS A 52 -16.86 6.39 3.50
N PHE A 53 -16.75 5.08 3.76
CA PHE A 53 -16.56 4.08 2.72
C PHE A 53 -17.67 4.17 1.66
N SER A 54 -17.29 4.08 0.39
CA SER A 54 -18.20 4.19 -0.75
C SER A 54 -17.64 3.44 -1.95
N MET A 55 -18.49 2.65 -2.61
CA MET A 55 -18.18 1.99 -3.88
C MET A 55 -18.40 2.91 -5.05
N MET A 56 -17.53 2.85 -6.06
CA MET A 56 -17.53 3.74 -7.23
C MET A 56 -17.67 2.92 -8.53
N PRO A 57 -18.86 2.37 -8.85
CA PRO A 57 -19.07 1.52 -10.03
C PRO A 57 -18.64 2.19 -11.35
N GLU A 58 -18.79 3.51 -11.45
CA GLU A 58 -18.40 4.30 -12.62
C GLU A 58 -16.88 4.32 -12.88
N ARG A 59 -16.08 3.87 -11.90
CA ARG A 59 -14.62 3.78 -11.99
C ARG A 59 -14.12 2.37 -12.29
N LEU A 60 -15.01 1.37 -12.26
CA LEU A 60 -14.65 -0.04 -12.38
C LEU A 60 -13.92 -0.35 -13.70
N GLU A 61 -14.42 0.16 -14.81
CA GLU A 61 -13.87 -0.14 -16.15
C GLU A 61 -12.65 0.72 -16.54
N GLN A 62 -12.12 1.55 -15.65
CA GLN A 62 -11.01 2.44 -15.98
C GLN A 62 -9.76 1.71 -16.51
N PRO A 63 -9.33 0.58 -15.92
CA PRO A 63 -8.18 -0.15 -16.44
C PRO A 63 -8.43 -0.79 -17.81
N LEU A 64 -9.65 -1.26 -18.09
CA LEU A 64 -10.02 -1.85 -19.39
C LEU A 64 -9.74 -0.91 -20.57
N LYS A 65 -9.79 0.40 -20.32
CA LYS A 65 -9.60 1.45 -21.33
C LYS A 65 -8.13 1.76 -21.60
N LYS A 66 -7.18 1.19 -20.85
CA LYS A 66 -5.75 1.49 -20.96
C LYS A 66 -5.00 0.36 -21.66
N LYS A 67 -4.43 0.67 -22.83
CA LYS A 67 -3.63 -0.29 -23.61
C LYS A 67 -2.19 -0.41 -23.13
N LYS A 68 -1.59 0.69 -22.67
CA LYS A 68 -0.20 0.71 -22.20
C LYS A 68 -0.09 -0.12 -20.92
N PRO A 69 0.84 -1.09 -20.82
CA PRO A 69 1.15 -1.76 -19.55
C PRO A 69 1.35 -0.74 -18.43
N THR A 70 0.80 -1.00 -17.26
CA THR A 70 0.76 -0.04 -16.15
C THR A 70 0.70 -0.76 -14.83
N LYS A 71 1.53 -0.32 -13.89
CA LYS A 71 1.50 -0.75 -12.50
C LYS A 71 0.61 0.20 -11.70
N TYR A 72 -0.52 -0.33 -11.23
CA TYR A 72 -1.51 0.39 -10.44
C TYR A 72 -1.37 0.11 -8.96
N PHE A 73 -1.40 1.15 -8.14
CA PHE A 73 -1.78 1.02 -6.75
C PHE A 73 -3.30 1.10 -6.64
N VAL A 74 -3.90 -0.02 -6.21
CA VAL A 74 -5.34 -0.15 -6.05
C VAL A 74 -5.75 0.45 -4.71
N ASN A 75 -6.77 1.31 -4.72
CA ASN A 75 -7.38 1.91 -3.54
C ASN A 75 -6.42 2.74 -2.68
N SER A 76 -5.69 3.67 -3.29
CA SER A 76 -4.92 4.68 -2.55
C SER A 76 -5.77 5.59 -1.64
N MET A 77 -7.09 5.61 -1.81
CA MET A 77 -8.02 6.48 -1.08
C MET A 77 -9.04 5.70 -0.23
N SER A 78 -8.84 4.39 -0.05
CA SER A 78 -9.69 3.49 0.74
C SER A 78 -8.92 2.23 1.16
N ASP A 79 -9.60 1.21 1.66
CA ASP A 79 -9.06 -0.14 1.83
C ASP A 79 -10.00 -1.11 1.09
N LEU A 80 -9.47 -1.96 0.21
CA LEU A 80 -10.28 -2.84 -0.64
C LEU A 80 -11.02 -3.92 0.17
N PHE A 81 -10.51 -4.30 1.33
CA PHE A 81 -11.10 -5.32 2.19
C PHE A 81 -11.89 -4.71 3.37
N HIS A 82 -12.45 -3.51 3.17
CA HIS A 82 -13.30 -2.85 4.15
C HIS A 82 -14.51 -3.71 4.54
N GLU A 83 -14.95 -3.65 5.80
CA GLU A 83 -16.08 -4.45 6.31
C GLU A 83 -17.42 -4.18 5.61
N GLU A 84 -17.60 -2.97 5.06
CA GLU A 84 -18.77 -2.58 4.26
C GLU A 84 -18.62 -2.89 2.76
N MET A 85 -17.55 -3.58 2.34
CA MET A 85 -17.37 -3.97 0.94
C MET A 85 -18.40 -5.04 0.55
N ASP A 86 -19.14 -4.79 -0.54
CA ASP A 86 -19.97 -5.83 -1.16
C ASP A 86 -19.06 -6.88 -1.83
N PRO A 87 -19.12 -8.17 -1.43
CA PRO A 87 -18.32 -9.22 -2.02
C PRO A 87 -18.52 -9.35 -3.54
N LEU A 88 -19.73 -9.11 -4.06
CA LEU A 88 -19.98 -9.16 -5.51
C LEU A 88 -19.35 -7.99 -6.26
N PHE A 89 -19.21 -6.83 -5.60
CA PHE A 89 -18.48 -5.71 -6.17
C PHE A 89 -16.97 -5.96 -6.14
N LEU A 90 -16.46 -6.57 -5.06
CA LEU A 90 -15.07 -7.00 -4.98
C LEU A 90 -14.73 -8.05 -6.06
N ASP A 91 -15.64 -9.00 -6.31
CA ASP A 91 -15.50 -9.98 -7.39
C ASP A 91 -15.40 -9.30 -8.76
N LYS A 92 -16.21 -8.25 -9.01
CA LYS A 92 -16.11 -7.45 -10.23
C LYS A 92 -14.78 -6.71 -10.36
N ILE A 93 -14.24 -6.20 -9.25
CA ILE A 93 -12.92 -5.55 -9.23
C ILE A 93 -11.83 -6.55 -9.61
N MET A 94 -11.84 -7.74 -9.02
CA MET A 94 -10.90 -8.82 -9.35
C MET A 94 -11.05 -9.26 -10.81
N GLY A 95 -12.29 -9.35 -11.32
CA GLY A 95 -12.56 -9.67 -12.72
C GLY A 95 -11.97 -8.66 -13.70
N VAL A 96 -11.99 -7.36 -13.38
CA VAL A 96 -11.30 -6.35 -14.21
C VAL A 96 -9.78 -6.57 -14.21
N MET A 97 -9.19 -6.94 -13.08
CA MET A 97 -7.75 -7.22 -12.99
C MET A 97 -7.38 -8.43 -13.84
N ASP A 98 -8.18 -9.48 -13.80
CA ASP A 98 -8.01 -10.71 -14.59
C ASP A 98 -8.17 -10.45 -16.10
N LEU A 99 -9.13 -9.61 -16.49
CA LEU A 99 -9.35 -9.20 -17.89
C LEU A 99 -8.27 -8.25 -18.45
N THR A 100 -7.33 -7.81 -17.62
CA THR A 100 -6.25 -6.88 -18.02
C THR A 100 -4.87 -7.36 -17.61
N PRO A 101 -4.42 -8.52 -18.14
CA PRO A 101 -3.16 -9.15 -17.74
C PRO A 101 -1.92 -8.31 -18.08
N GLN A 102 -2.04 -7.32 -18.99
CA GLN A 102 -0.97 -6.38 -19.31
C GLN A 102 -0.66 -5.38 -18.17
N HIS A 103 -1.52 -5.28 -17.15
CA HIS A 103 -1.34 -4.41 -16.00
C HIS A 103 -0.90 -5.19 -14.77
N VAL A 104 -0.16 -4.54 -13.88
CA VAL A 104 0.16 -5.07 -12.55
C VAL A 104 -0.67 -4.32 -11.51
N TYR A 105 -1.28 -5.03 -10.57
CA TYR A 105 -2.14 -4.46 -9.53
C TYR A 105 -1.55 -4.69 -8.15
N GLN A 106 -1.09 -3.62 -7.51
CA GLN A 106 -0.60 -3.64 -6.14
C GLN A 106 -1.78 -3.36 -5.21
N ILE A 107 -2.17 -4.35 -4.41
CA ILE A 107 -3.23 -4.22 -3.39
C ILE A 107 -2.55 -4.18 -2.03
N LEU A 108 -2.85 -3.15 -1.23
CA LEU A 108 -2.34 -2.99 0.12
C LEU A 108 -3.50 -2.85 1.10
N THR A 109 -3.47 -3.61 2.21
CA THR A 109 -4.54 -3.57 3.22
C THR A 109 -4.01 -3.56 4.66
N LYS A 110 -4.85 -3.10 5.59
CA LYS A 110 -4.70 -3.32 7.04
C LYS A 110 -5.72 -4.32 7.60
N ARG A 111 -6.44 -5.02 6.72
CA ARG A 111 -7.51 -5.96 7.02
C ARG A 111 -7.16 -7.34 6.45
N GLU A 112 -6.00 -7.83 6.87
CA GLU A 112 -5.40 -9.08 6.42
C GLU A 112 -6.33 -10.29 6.61
N THR A 113 -7.15 -10.31 7.66
CA THR A 113 -8.10 -11.40 7.91
C THR A 113 -9.18 -11.45 6.81
N ALA A 114 -9.77 -10.31 6.47
CA ALA A 114 -10.77 -10.23 5.40
C ALA A 114 -10.16 -10.58 4.03
N MET A 115 -8.92 -10.15 3.77
CA MET A 115 -8.18 -10.55 2.56
C MET A 115 -7.93 -12.06 2.53
N PHE A 116 -7.47 -12.64 3.64
CA PHE A 116 -7.19 -14.07 3.77
C PHE A 116 -8.46 -14.90 3.51
N ASP A 117 -9.57 -14.57 4.19
CA ASP A 117 -10.85 -15.27 4.05
C ASP A 117 -11.41 -15.16 2.63
N TYR A 118 -11.29 -13.99 1.99
CA TYR A 118 -11.74 -13.78 0.62
C TYR A 118 -11.03 -14.72 -0.37
N PHE A 119 -9.71 -14.88 -0.23
CA PHE A 119 -8.89 -15.71 -1.12
C PHE A 119 -8.85 -17.19 -0.75
N GLN A 120 -9.49 -17.63 0.34
CA GLN A 120 -9.68 -19.07 0.60
C GLN A 120 -10.51 -19.77 -0.49
N HIS A 121 -11.38 -19.03 -1.17
CA HIS A 121 -12.37 -19.57 -2.10
C HIS A 121 -12.27 -18.99 -3.51
N ARG A 122 -11.23 -18.19 -3.78
CA ARG A 122 -11.09 -17.44 -5.03
C ARG A 122 -9.68 -17.52 -5.57
N LYS A 123 -9.57 -17.70 -6.89
CA LYS A 123 -8.30 -17.62 -7.60
C LYS A 123 -7.77 -16.19 -7.51
N ILE A 124 -6.46 -16.06 -7.32
CA ILE A 124 -5.73 -14.80 -7.40
C ILE A 124 -5.16 -14.69 -8.82
N PRO A 125 -5.53 -13.68 -9.63
CA PRO A 125 -4.87 -13.40 -10.89
C PRO A 125 -3.36 -13.16 -10.72
N ASP A 126 -2.54 -13.68 -11.65
CA ASP A 126 -1.07 -13.65 -11.57
C ASP A 126 -0.48 -12.24 -11.60
N ASN A 127 -1.26 -11.28 -12.11
CA ASN A 127 -0.88 -9.89 -12.20
C ASN A 127 -1.27 -9.06 -10.95
N ILE A 128 -1.74 -9.71 -9.88
CA ILE A 128 -1.99 -9.10 -8.58
C ILE A 128 -0.81 -9.32 -7.64
N TRP A 129 -0.33 -8.24 -7.04
CA TRP A 129 0.59 -8.24 -5.92
C TRP A 129 -0.20 -7.94 -4.65
N LEU A 130 -0.12 -8.82 -3.66
CA LEU A 130 -0.82 -8.64 -2.39
C LEU A 130 0.13 -8.11 -1.32
N GLY A 131 -0.32 -7.15 -0.54
CA GLY A 131 0.48 -6.64 0.55
C GLY A 131 -0.32 -6.22 1.77
N VAL A 132 0.38 -6.19 2.89
CA VAL A 132 -0.15 -5.72 4.18
C VAL A 132 0.68 -4.55 4.69
N THR A 133 0.03 -3.63 5.40
CA THR A 133 0.78 -2.60 6.14
C THR A 133 1.37 -3.21 7.42
N CYS A 134 2.63 -2.91 7.72
CA CYS A 134 3.28 -3.29 8.97
C CYS A 134 3.82 -2.04 9.69
N GLU A 135 2.93 -1.25 10.29
CA GLU A 135 3.28 0.02 10.95
C GLU A 135 3.88 -0.10 12.36
N ASP A 136 3.59 -1.20 13.07
CA ASP A 136 3.95 -1.43 14.48
C ASP A 136 3.99 -2.93 14.81
N LYS A 137 4.50 -3.30 16.00
CA LYS A 137 4.53 -4.69 16.50
C LYS A 137 3.14 -5.21 16.82
N LYS A 138 2.28 -4.35 17.38
CA LYS A 138 0.97 -4.76 17.91
C LYS A 138 -0.01 -5.19 16.83
N HIS A 139 -0.09 -4.44 15.73
CA HIS A 139 -1.05 -4.67 14.66
C HIS A 139 -0.36 -5.09 13.38
N GLY A 140 0.78 -4.47 13.04
CA GLY A 140 1.48 -4.68 11.78
C GLY A 140 2.13 -6.06 11.63
N VAL A 141 3.00 -6.43 12.58
CA VAL A 141 3.75 -7.70 12.53
C VAL A 141 2.82 -8.92 12.42
N PRO A 142 1.72 -9.05 13.19
CA PRO A 142 0.77 -10.16 13.03
C PRO A 142 0.16 -10.29 11.63
N ARG A 143 0.15 -9.23 10.81
CA ARG A 143 -0.40 -9.30 9.45
C ARG A 143 0.48 -10.08 8.48
N ILE A 144 1.79 -10.12 8.76
CA ILE A 144 2.76 -10.81 7.91
C ILE A 144 2.39 -12.29 7.82
N ASP A 145 2.11 -12.93 8.95
CA ASP A 145 1.73 -14.35 9.01
C ASP A 145 0.50 -14.67 8.17
N LYS A 146 -0.54 -13.82 8.22
CA LYS A 146 -1.73 -13.99 7.40
C LYS A 146 -1.42 -13.86 5.91
N LEU A 147 -0.63 -12.87 5.51
CA LEU A 147 -0.23 -12.67 4.11
C LEU A 147 0.56 -13.86 3.56
N ARG A 148 1.50 -14.41 4.34
CA ARG A 148 2.35 -15.53 3.92
C ARG A 148 1.56 -16.80 3.60
N ASN A 149 0.40 -16.97 4.23
CA ASN A 149 -0.51 -18.11 3.99
C ASN A 149 -1.46 -17.91 2.79
N ILE A 150 -1.30 -16.83 2.01
CA ILE A 150 -2.07 -16.59 0.79
C ILE A 150 -1.19 -16.94 -0.44
N PRO A 151 -1.67 -17.78 -1.38
CA PRO A 151 -0.86 -18.23 -2.53
C PRO A 151 -0.79 -17.18 -3.65
N ALA A 152 -0.44 -15.93 -3.31
CA ALA A 152 -0.18 -14.88 -4.29
C ALA A 152 1.24 -15.00 -4.86
N LYS A 153 1.37 -14.72 -6.16
CA LYS A 153 2.64 -14.76 -6.92
C LYS A 153 3.67 -13.76 -6.40
N ILE A 154 3.22 -12.58 -5.97
CA ILE A 154 4.06 -11.57 -5.30
C ILE A 154 3.35 -11.09 -4.03
N LYS A 155 4.08 -11.12 -2.92
CA LYS A 155 3.67 -10.66 -1.59
C LYS A 155 4.61 -9.55 -1.11
N PHE A 156 4.06 -8.45 -0.62
CA PHE A 156 4.87 -7.31 -0.18
C PHE A 156 4.42 -6.72 1.14
N LEU A 157 5.35 -6.11 1.87
CA LEU A 157 5.08 -5.36 3.08
C LEU A 157 5.20 -3.87 2.82
N SER A 158 4.22 -3.11 3.30
CA SER A 158 4.31 -1.67 3.42
C SER A 158 4.58 -1.33 4.88
N VAL A 159 5.84 -1.18 5.23
CA VAL A 159 6.30 -0.75 6.56
C VAL A 159 6.21 0.78 6.61
N GLU A 160 4.99 1.30 6.36
CA GLU A 160 4.70 2.73 6.35
C GLU A 160 3.29 3.10 6.87
N PRO A 161 3.18 4.13 7.74
CA PRO A 161 4.30 4.76 8.43
C PRO A 161 4.96 3.77 9.40
N LEU A 162 6.30 3.71 9.43
CA LEU A 162 7.02 2.96 10.47
C LEU A 162 6.99 3.76 11.77
N LEU A 163 6.28 3.24 12.78
CA LEU A 163 5.96 3.98 14.01
C LEU A 163 6.85 3.64 15.20
N GLU A 164 7.55 2.52 15.12
CA GLU A 164 8.46 2.00 16.15
C GLU A 164 9.43 1.00 15.53
N ASP A 165 10.44 0.57 16.28
CA ASP A 165 11.20 -0.61 15.90
C ASP A 165 10.29 -1.85 15.96
N ILE A 166 10.04 -2.48 14.81
CA ILE A 166 9.21 -3.68 14.70
C ILE A 166 9.94 -4.96 15.12
N GLY A 167 11.22 -4.86 15.49
CA GLY A 167 12.03 -5.99 15.95
C GLY A 167 12.36 -6.96 14.83
N GLU A 168 12.57 -8.22 15.19
CA GLU A 168 12.78 -9.30 14.22
C GLU A 168 11.46 -9.73 13.59
N ILE A 169 11.43 -9.82 12.26
CA ILE A 169 10.29 -10.24 11.47
C ILE A 169 10.70 -11.37 10.53
N ASP A 170 9.82 -12.37 10.42
CA ASP A 170 9.99 -13.50 9.52
C ASP A 170 9.45 -13.14 8.14
N LEU A 171 10.36 -12.94 7.18
CA LEU A 171 10.07 -12.55 5.81
C LEU A 171 9.97 -13.77 4.88
N THR A 172 9.90 -14.99 5.41
CA THR A 172 9.76 -16.20 4.58
C THR A 172 8.56 -16.07 3.63
N GLY A 173 8.79 -16.16 2.32
CA GLY A 173 7.73 -16.01 1.32
C GLY A 173 7.22 -14.57 1.16
N ILE A 174 7.96 -13.55 1.60
CA ILE A 174 7.73 -12.15 1.25
C ILE A 174 8.75 -11.76 0.18
N ASP A 175 8.30 -11.09 -0.87
CA ASP A 175 9.14 -10.78 -2.03
C ASP A 175 9.67 -9.34 -1.99
N TRP A 176 8.98 -8.44 -1.29
CA TRP A 176 9.31 -7.02 -1.30
C TRP A 176 8.90 -6.28 -0.02
N VAL A 177 9.77 -5.40 0.47
CA VAL A 177 9.51 -4.57 1.66
C VAL A 177 9.74 -3.10 1.34
N ILE A 178 8.71 -2.29 1.58
CA ILE A 178 8.72 -0.84 1.41
C ILE A 178 8.77 -0.18 2.78
N VAL A 179 9.79 0.63 3.07
CA VAL A 179 9.90 1.39 4.32
C VAL A 179 9.64 2.88 4.08
N GLY A 180 8.86 3.51 4.95
CA GLY A 180 8.61 4.95 4.86
C GLY A 180 8.08 5.60 6.15
N GLY A 181 8.47 6.85 6.36
CA GLY A 181 7.99 7.65 7.49
C GLY A 181 6.65 8.35 7.24
N GLU A 182 6.01 8.77 8.34
CA GLU A 182 4.71 9.44 8.29
C GLU A 182 4.81 10.83 7.64
N SER A 183 3.77 11.21 6.89
CA SER A 183 3.69 12.51 6.22
C SER A 183 2.52 13.33 6.72
N GLY A 184 2.66 14.64 6.71
CA GLY A 184 1.59 15.58 7.04
C GLY A 184 1.90 16.41 8.29
N PRO A 185 1.04 17.39 8.63
CA PRO A 185 1.32 18.36 9.69
C PRO A 185 1.44 17.73 11.08
N LYS A 186 0.80 16.57 11.29
CA LYS A 186 0.80 15.82 12.55
C LYS A 186 1.65 14.54 12.48
N ALA A 187 2.57 14.45 11.51
CA ALA A 187 3.43 13.29 11.36
C ALA A 187 4.24 12.99 12.62
N ARG A 188 4.40 11.72 12.93
CA ARG A 188 5.33 11.19 13.92
C ARG A 188 6.70 10.92 13.28
N PRO A 189 7.81 11.13 14.01
CA PRO A 189 9.14 10.83 13.50
C PRO A 189 9.34 9.31 13.39
N MET A 190 10.19 8.92 12.43
CA MET A 190 10.70 7.56 12.28
C MET A 190 12.20 7.61 12.58
N ASP A 191 12.67 6.75 13.48
CA ASP A 191 14.10 6.64 13.77
C ASP A 191 14.83 5.97 12.59
N LYS A 192 16.06 6.43 12.31
CA LYS A 192 16.93 5.84 11.30
C LYS A 192 17.21 4.36 11.62
N GLU A 193 17.46 4.03 12.87
CA GLU A 193 17.83 2.68 13.28
C GLU A 193 16.69 1.68 13.03
N TRP A 194 15.43 2.11 13.10
CA TRP A 194 14.29 1.24 12.78
C TRP A 194 14.27 0.87 11.30
N ALA A 195 14.53 1.85 10.41
CA ALA A 195 14.60 1.61 8.98
C ALA A 195 15.80 0.71 8.62
N LEU A 196 16.95 0.91 9.27
CA LEU A 196 18.14 0.08 9.09
C LEU A 196 17.92 -1.34 9.58
N ASN A 197 17.21 -1.53 10.70
CA ASN A 197 16.87 -2.85 11.20
C ASN A 197 16.04 -3.65 10.17
N VAL A 198 15.02 -3.03 9.57
CA VAL A 198 14.21 -3.68 8.53
C VAL A 198 15.05 -3.98 7.28
N LYS A 199 15.90 -3.03 6.85
CA LYS A 199 16.79 -3.22 5.71
C LYS A 199 17.72 -4.42 5.90
N ARG A 200 18.41 -4.50 7.04
CA ARG A 200 19.33 -5.60 7.36
C ARG A 200 18.62 -6.95 7.28
N GLN A 201 17.39 -7.03 7.80
CA GLN A 201 16.60 -8.27 7.73
C GLN A 201 16.17 -8.63 6.30
N CYS A 202 15.93 -7.64 5.44
CA CYS A 202 15.68 -7.89 4.02
C CYS A 202 16.94 -8.46 3.34
N GLU A 203 18.12 -7.91 3.62
CA GLU A 203 19.39 -8.43 3.09
C GLU A 203 19.69 -9.85 3.58
N GLU A 204 19.50 -10.12 4.86
CA GLU A 204 19.71 -11.45 5.47
C GLU A 204 18.76 -12.53 4.92
N GLN A 205 17.54 -12.14 4.53
CA GLN A 205 16.50 -13.04 4.02
C GLN A 205 16.33 -12.98 2.50
N ASN A 206 17.20 -12.26 1.77
CA ASN A 206 17.17 -12.07 0.33
C ASN A 206 15.83 -11.52 -0.21
N VAL A 207 15.31 -10.48 0.44
CA VAL A 207 14.04 -9.82 0.08
C VAL A 207 14.32 -8.43 -0.50
N ALA A 208 13.64 -8.06 -1.59
CA ALA A 208 13.85 -6.76 -2.21
C ALA A 208 13.48 -5.61 -1.26
N PHE A 209 14.37 -4.63 -1.12
CA PHE A 209 14.19 -3.49 -0.21
C PHE A 209 13.98 -2.16 -0.95
N PHE A 210 12.90 -1.46 -0.60
CA PHE A 210 12.59 -0.13 -1.13
C PHE A 210 12.44 0.89 -0.02
N PHE A 211 13.34 1.88 0.04
CA PHE A 211 13.22 3.00 0.95
C PHE A 211 12.46 4.15 0.27
N LYS A 212 11.21 4.35 0.66
CA LYS A 212 10.33 5.30 -0.02
C LYS A 212 10.66 6.75 0.33
N GLN A 213 10.72 7.09 1.61
CA GLN A 213 11.00 8.44 2.10
C GLN A 213 11.07 8.49 3.63
N TRP A 214 11.69 9.56 4.15
CA TRP A 214 11.65 9.91 5.58
C TRP A 214 10.30 10.48 6.05
N GLY A 215 9.49 11.04 5.13
CA GLY A 215 8.26 11.73 5.48
C GLY A 215 8.50 13.16 5.97
N THR A 216 7.70 13.65 6.91
CA THR A 216 7.79 15.05 7.38
C THR A 216 8.98 15.31 8.31
N TRP A 217 9.47 14.29 9.00
CA TRP A 217 10.69 14.37 9.81
C TRP A 217 11.85 13.82 8.99
N GLY A 218 12.94 14.57 8.88
CA GLY A 218 14.15 14.08 8.21
C GLY A 218 14.92 13.09 9.07
N ALA A 219 15.94 12.45 8.49
CA ALA A 219 16.88 11.59 9.23
C ALA A 219 17.57 12.33 10.39
N ASP A 220 17.66 13.66 10.30
CA ASP A 220 18.22 14.56 11.30
C ASP A 220 17.21 15.00 12.38
N GLY A 221 16.00 14.45 12.36
CA GLY A 221 14.94 14.81 13.30
C GLY A 221 14.35 16.20 13.08
N VAL A 222 14.59 16.84 11.93
CA VAL A 222 14.05 18.17 11.63
C VAL A 222 12.82 18.09 10.72
N LYS A 223 11.78 18.87 11.06
CA LYS A 223 10.54 18.95 10.27
C LYS A 223 10.74 19.74 8.99
N ARG A 224 10.43 19.12 7.84
CA ARG A 224 10.39 19.78 6.52
C ARG A 224 9.30 19.16 5.64
N SER A 225 9.18 19.63 4.41
CA SER A 225 8.36 18.94 3.42
C SER A 225 8.96 17.57 3.11
N LYS A 226 8.11 16.56 2.83
CA LYS A 226 8.57 15.21 2.47
C LYS A 226 9.52 15.19 1.27
N LYS A 227 9.31 16.11 0.32
CA LYS A 227 10.18 16.32 -0.83
C LYS A 227 11.59 16.77 -0.41
N SER A 228 11.67 17.64 0.59
CA SER A 228 12.94 18.18 1.07
C SER A 228 13.72 17.18 1.91
N ASN A 229 13.05 16.34 2.70
CA ASN A 229 13.71 15.28 3.46
C ASN A 229 14.13 14.10 2.57
N GLY A 230 13.45 13.89 1.44
CA GLY A 230 13.86 12.96 0.42
C GLY A 230 13.84 11.49 0.89
N ARG A 231 14.72 10.71 0.27
CA ARG A 231 14.74 9.24 0.31
C ARG A 231 16.15 8.65 0.31
N ILE A 232 17.12 9.43 0.77
CA ILE A 232 18.49 8.95 0.96
C ILE A 232 18.57 8.25 2.31
N LEU A 233 18.97 6.98 2.31
CA LEU A 233 19.27 6.16 3.49
C LEU A 233 20.67 5.60 3.29
N GLU A 234 21.56 5.73 4.29
CA GLU A 234 22.97 5.30 4.18
C GLU A 234 23.70 5.94 2.97
N GLY A 235 23.38 7.19 2.65
CA GLY A 235 24.06 7.94 1.58
C GLY A 235 23.60 7.61 0.15
N GLN A 236 22.64 6.69 -0.04
CA GLN A 236 22.09 6.37 -1.37
C GLN A 236 20.57 6.15 -1.38
N GLU A 237 20.00 5.99 -2.57
CA GLU A 237 18.60 5.57 -2.73
C GLU A 237 18.50 4.04 -2.82
N TRP A 238 17.45 3.48 -2.22
CA TRP A 238 17.15 2.05 -2.24
C TRP A 238 15.83 1.83 -2.97
N ASN A 239 15.90 1.32 -4.20
CA ASN A 239 14.76 1.28 -5.13
C ASN A 239 14.52 -0.14 -5.68
N GLU A 240 14.87 -1.18 -4.93
CA GLU A 240 14.71 -2.56 -5.40
C GLU A 240 13.24 -2.91 -5.60
N TYR A 241 13.00 -3.83 -6.51
CA TYR A 241 11.71 -4.45 -6.79
C TYR A 241 11.90 -5.95 -6.79
N PRO A 242 10.85 -6.73 -6.47
CA PRO A 242 10.94 -8.17 -6.64
C PRO A 242 11.24 -8.46 -8.11
N GLU A 243 12.14 -9.40 -8.37
CA GLU A 243 12.40 -9.85 -9.73
C GLU A 243 11.08 -10.24 -10.34
N SER A 244 10.77 -9.62 -11.48
CA SER A 244 9.53 -9.94 -12.17
C SER A 244 9.56 -11.43 -12.47
N ILE A 245 8.61 -12.19 -11.93
CA ILE A 245 8.31 -13.54 -12.42
C ILE A 245 7.60 -13.40 -13.79
N LEU A 246 8.27 -12.71 -14.70
CA LEU A 246 8.03 -12.58 -16.13
C LEU A 246 9.11 -13.41 -16.84
N THR A 247 9.27 -14.65 -16.38
CA THR A 247 10.04 -15.69 -17.05
C THR A 247 9.23 -16.97 -16.90
N GLU A 248 8.25 -17.14 -17.79
CA GLU A 248 8.14 -18.22 -18.78
C GLU A 248 6.88 -18.00 -19.63
#